data_AF-A0A521LT76-F1
#
_entry.id   AF-A0A521LT76-F1
#
_cell.length_a   1.000
_cell.length_b   1.000
_cell.length_c   1.000
_cell.angle_alpha   90.00
_cell.angle_beta   90.00
_cell.angle_gamma   90.00
#
_symmetry.space_group_name_H-M   'P 1'
#
loop_
_entity.id
_entity.type
_entity.pdbx_description
1 polymer ?
#
loop_
_entity_poly.entity_id
_entity_poly.type
_entity_poly.pdbx_seq_one_letter_code
_entity_poly.pdbx_strand_id
1 'polypeptide(L)'
;MPAFSLSRSLFPSIVATAVALLSVGAQAQMNHGAFKHRWVGAVPMDEISSGDVMQALIWTGHLGIGLNKAVADDPKKAMEAWQKSKKYPVTEDLTDEQTVELVKEGLKKRDALGWAILRDKSIGFEVGIPTKLAKAGPPVNDMSSLLYLAEGDIIHYARVDYGSPNCSDINYYMRTIARDAKLQVRLDDGFVYMKRTFETVTMARAACHPIGMVTAAVMVPASSAAKLEPMFAALAYSLRISNKFNPTLRPRPKVEEFPFASMGMPNDDPLYSDSESSKEIAKRDPSGTAGALKLTVKEGPDLQVAEIFEKVSPATYIVKVKKGQGSAVAVDEHTLLTNCHVVGDQNEVRLIREKEEMKARVVSGKSEADRCVLKVDKKLPHWVAIRPYDDIKVGERTVAVGAPFGLELTATDGIVSSKRTRRGSKLVQTSTPVSPGSSGGGLFDARGNLIGITTFGMTTGQNLNFAVAAEEFVVSEATQQQAAH
;
A
#
# COMPACT_ATOMS: atom_id res chain seq x y z
N MET A 1 78.61 25.74 -1.32
CA MET A 1 78.67 26.34 0.03
C MET A 1 78.25 27.80 -0.09
N PRO A 2 77.56 28.42 0.88
CA PRO A 2 76.59 27.96 1.89
C PRO A 2 75.28 28.78 1.73
N ALA A 3 74.29 28.85 2.62
CA ALA A 3 73.59 27.95 3.53
C ALA A 3 72.44 28.77 4.19
N PHE A 4 71.55 28.07 4.93
CA PHE A 4 70.53 28.53 5.90
C PHE A 4 69.17 29.02 5.36
N SER A 5 68.06 28.26 5.47
CA SER A 5 67.25 27.76 6.62
C SER A 5 66.36 28.87 7.25
N LEU A 6 65.11 28.70 7.70
CA LEU A 6 64.26 27.52 7.95
C LEU A 6 62.81 27.99 8.24
N SER A 7 61.86 27.08 7.99
CA SER A 7 60.52 26.94 8.59
C SER A 7 59.33 27.73 8.01
N ARG A 8 58.35 27.00 7.45
CA ARG A 8 57.02 26.75 8.05
C ARG A 8 56.15 25.92 7.10
N SER A 9 55.51 24.90 7.67
CA SER A 9 54.27 24.21 7.22
C SER A 9 54.14 23.78 5.75
N LEU A 10 54.10 22.46 5.56
CA LEU A 10 53.55 21.81 4.37
C LEU A 10 52.10 22.27 4.11
N PHE A 11 51.92 22.94 2.97
CA PHE A 11 50.67 23.34 2.29
C PHE A 11 50.98 23.25 0.78
N PRO A 12 50.03 23.41 -0.16
CA PRO A 12 48.74 22.76 -0.43
C PRO A 12 48.75 22.18 -1.87
N SER A 13 47.59 21.72 -2.39
CA SER A 13 47.11 21.83 -3.80
C SER A 13 46.37 20.57 -4.26
N ILE A 14 45.13 20.39 -3.80
CA ILE A 14 44.14 19.55 -4.51
C ILE A 14 43.25 20.51 -5.29
N VAL A 15 43.82 21.10 -6.34
CA VAL A 15 43.09 21.79 -7.42
C VAL A 15 43.71 21.30 -8.72
N ALA A 16 43.48 20.02 -9.05
CA ALA A 16 43.84 19.43 -10.33
C ALA A 16 43.17 18.06 -10.56
N THR A 17 41.89 17.86 -10.20
CA THR A 17 41.16 16.67 -10.65
C THR A 17 39.63 16.85 -10.60
N ALA A 18 39.08 17.78 -11.40
CA ALA A 18 37.64 17.81 -11.67
C ALA A 18 37.29 18.22 -13.12
N VAL A 19 38.28 18.16 -14.04
CA VAL A 19 38.09 18.45 -15.48
C VAL A 19 38.29 17.18 -16.33
N ALA A 20 38.02 16.00 -15.77
CA ALA A 20 38.14 14.72 -16.48
C ALA A 20 36.88 13.84 -16.36
N LEU A 21 35.70 14.44 -16.51
CA LEU A 21 34.43 13.70 -16.65
C LEU A 21 33.65 14.03 -17.93
N LEU A 22 34.30 14.69 -18.90
CA LEU A 22 33.82 14.76 -20.27
C LEU A 22 34.78 13.95 -21.14
N SER A 23 34.25 12.92 -21.81
CA SER A 23 34.90 12.10 -22.84
C SER A 23 35.79 10.92 -22.41
N VAL A 24 35.23 9.96 -21.66
CA VAL A 24 35.45 8.52 -21.94
C VAL A 24 34.13 7.82 -21.66
N GLY A 25 33.64 7.03 -22.62
CA GLY A 25 32.52 6.13 -22.40
C GLY A 25 32.80 5.25 -21.18
N ALA A 26 32.04 5.48 -20.12
CA ALA A 26 32.06 4.65 -18.94
C ALA A 26 30.62 4.53 -18.47
N GLN A 27 30.13 3.30 -18.43
CA GLN A 27 29.13 2.85 -17.46
C GLN A 27 29.56 3.30 -16.05
N ALA A 28 29.40 4.58 -15.74
CA ALA A 28 29.46 5.07 -14.38
C ALA A 28 28.22 4.51 -13.71
N GLN A 29 28.38 3.33 -13.09
CA GLN A 29 27.50 2.81 -12.06
C GLN A 29 27.34 3.92 -11.02
N MET A 30 26.35 4.78 -11.24
CA MET A 30 25.90 5.74 -10.26
C MET A 30 25.51 4.92 -9.04
N ASN A 31 26.17 5.17 -7.91
CA ASN A 31 25.87 4.55 -6.63
C ASN A 31 24.46 5.00 -6.18
N HIS A 32 23.42 4.32 -6.68
CA HIS A 32 22.02 4.73 -6.61
C HIS A 32 21.35 4.31 -5.30
N GLY A 33 21.62 5.02 -4.20
CA GLY A 33 20.84 4.85 -2.95
C GLY A 33 20.77 6.15 -2.18
N ALA A 34 19.84 6.22 -1.22
CA ALA A 34 19.81 7.33 -0.26
C ALA A 34 21.18 7.45 0.43
N PHE A 35 21.65 8.69 0.62
CA PHE A 35 22.98 9.10 1.11
C PHE A 35 23.89 7.97 1.60
N LYS A 36 25.07 7.87 1.00
CA LYS A 36 26.02 6.78 1.27
C LYS A 36 26.47 6.78 2.74
N HIS A 37 26.59 7.96 3.33
CA HIS A 37 27.05 8.18 4.70
C HIS A 37 25.90 8.57 5.62
N ARG A 38 25.94 8.07 6.87
CA ARG A 38 24.97 8.40 7.94
C ARG A 38 25.60 9.40 8.90
N TRP A 39 25.59 10.68 8.55
CA TRP A 39 26.09 11.72 9.44
C TRP A 39 25.04 12.06 10.51
N VAL A 40 25.35 11.77 11.77
CA VAL A 40 24.50 12.06 12.94
C VAL A 40 24.85 13.43 13.57
N GLY A 41 25.88 14.10 13.05
CA GLY A 41 26.39 15.38 13.52
C GLY A 41 26.87 16.28 12.38
N ALA A 42 28.06 16.88 12.50
CA ALA A 42 28.65 17.64 11.41
C ALA A 42 28.90 16.73 10.19
N VAL A 43 28.56 17.21 8.99
CA VAL A 43 28.89 16.56 7.72
C VAL A 43 30.29 17.04 7.35
N PRO A 44 31.33 16.17 7.37
CA PRO A 44 32.69 16.54 7.00
C PRO A 44 32.79 16.61 5.48
N MET A 45 33.31 17.74 4.97
CA MET A 45 33.31 18.05 3.54
C MET A 45 34.07 17.00 2.71
N ASP A 46 35.18 16.48 3.24
CA ASP A 46 36.03 15.47 2.61
C ASP A 46 35.37 14.10 2.46
N GLU A 47 34.26 13.83 3.17
CA GLU A 47 33.48 12.60 3.02
C GLU A 47 32.29 12.75 2.07
N ILE A 48 31.95 13.96 1.62
CA ILE A 48 30.80 14.19 0.73
C ILE A 48 31.14 13.68 -0.67
N SER A 49 30.37 12.70 -1.14
CA SER A 49 30.49 12.21 -2.52
C SER A 49 29.59 12.98 -3.48
N SER A 50 29.89 12.91 -4.78
CA SER A 50 28.99 13.40 -5.84
C SER A 50 27.60 12.76 -5.79
N GLY A 51 27.52 11.51 -5.30
CA GLY A 51 26.25 10.82 -5.06
C GLY A 51 25.44 11.45 -3.91
N ASP A 52 26.09 11.95 -2.86
CA ASP A 52 25.42 12.60 -1.74
C ASP A 52 24.85 13.96 -2.15
N VAL A 53 25.59 14.72 -2.98
CA VAL A 53 25.08 15.97 -3.59
C VAL A 53 23.88 15.69 -4.49
N MET A 54 23.95 14.64 -5.32
CA MET A 54 22.84 14.22 -6.17
C MET A 54 21.59 13.88 -5.34
N GLN A 55 21.74 13.09 -4.28
CA GLN A 55 20.65 12.74 -3.37
C GLN A 55 20.08 13.98 -2.67
N ALA A 56 20.94 14.92 -2.26
CA ALA A 56 20.49 16.15 -1.65
C ALA A 56 19.63 17.01 -2.60
N LEU A 57 20.02 17.11 -3.86
CA LEU A 57 19.23 17.80 -4.89
C LEU A 57 17.88 17.11 -5.12
N ILE A 58 17.85 15.76 -5.10
CA ILE A 58 16.60 14.99 -5.18
C ILE A 58 15.69 15.30 -3.98
N TRP A 59 16.21 15.13 -2.77
CA TRP A 59 15.42 15.29 -1.53
C TRP A 59 14.95 16.72 -1.28
N THR A 60 15.69 17.72 -1.77
CA THR A 60 15.28 19.12 -1.72
C THR A 60 14.34 19.52 -2.87
N GLY A 61 14.08 18.62 -3.83
CA GLY A 61 13.16 18.84 -4.94
C GLY A 61 13.74 19.67 -6.10
N HIS A 62 15.05 19.87 -6.14
CA HIS A 62 15.72 20.60 -7.22
C HIS A 62 16.14 19.70 -8.37
N LEU A 63 16.28 18.40 -8.10
CA LEU A 63 16.54 17.39 -9.11
C LEU A 63 15.39 16.38 -9.15
N GLY A 64 14.67 16.37 -10.27
CA GLY A 64 13.61 15.41 -10.54
C GLY A 64 14.15 14.11 -11.16
N ILE A 65 13.24 13.35 -11.75
CA ILE A 65 13.62 12.24 -12.63
C ILE A 65 14.11 12.88 -13.93
N GLY A 66 15.43 13.00 -14.11
CA GLY A 66 16.05 13.62 -15.29
C GLY A 66 15.83 12.77 -16.53
N LEU A 67 15.01 13.25 -17.46
CA LEU A 67 14.46 12.44 -18.57
C LEU A 67 14.51 13.16 -19.92
N ASN A 68 15.64 13.82 -20.22
CA ASN A 68 15.99 14.19 -21.59
C ASN A 68 17.46 13.90 -21.89
N LYS A 69 17.76 13.71 -23.19
CA LYS A 69 19.01 13.18 -23.79
C LYS A 69 20.33 13.93 -23.48
N ALA A 70 20.36 14.83 -22.51
CA ALA A 70 21.58 15.48 -22.02
C ALA A 70 21.71 15.31 -20.50
N VAL A 71 21.90 14.06 -20.06
CA VAL A 71 22.08 13.65 -18.64
C VAL A 71 23.23 14.38 -17.93
N ALA A 72 24.15 15.00 -18.68
CA ALA A 72 25.29 15.74 -18.13
C ALA A 72 24.93 17.10 -17.51
N ASP A 73 23.85 17.77 -17.96
CA ASP A 73 23.54 19.16 -17.53
C ASP A 73 22.53 19.26 -16.38
N ASP A 74 21.78 18.19 -16.11
CA ASP A 74 20.67 18.19 -15.14
C ASP A 74 21.10 18.46 -13.69
N PRO A 75 22.22 17.88 -13.18
CA PRO A 75 22.69 18.17 -11.82
C PRO A 75 23.18 19.61 -11.67
N LYS A 76 23.85 20.16 -12.69
CA LYS A 76 24.31 21.56 -12.70
C LYS A 76 23.12 22.51 -12.59
N LYS A 77 22.11 22.35 -13.44
CA LYS A 77 20.88 23.18 -13.40
C LYS A 77 20.14 23.04 -12.07
N ALA A 78 20.08 21.84 -11.50
CA ALA A 78 19.49 21.62 -10.19
C ALA A 78 20.25 22.36 -9.08
N MET A 79 21.58 22.35 -9.16
CA MET A 79 22.46 23.07 -8.24
C MET A 79 22.27 24.59 -8.34
N GLU A 80 22.26 25.13 -9.56
CA GLU A 80 21.95 26.54 -9.83
C GLU A 80 20.55 26.93 -9.32
N ALA A 81 19.55 26.05 -9.49
CA ALA A 81 18.20 26.25 -8.99
C ALA A 81 18.16 26.28 -7.45
N TRP A 82 18.90 25.39 -6.79
CA TRP A 82 19.04 25.42 -5.33
C TRP A 82 19.72 26.70 -4.87
N GLN A 83 20.83 27.12 -5.50
CA GLN A 83 21.49 28.39 -5.19
C GLN A 83 20.53 29.58 -5.31
N LYS A 84 19.74 29.64 -6.39
CA LYS A 84 18.67 30.63 -6.57
C LYS A 84 17.64 30.60 -5.44
N SER A 85 17.21 29.42 -5.01
CA SER A 85 16.25 29.25 -3.90
C SER A 85 16.78 29.82 -2.58
N LYS A 86 18.10 29.77 -2.39
CA LYS A 86 18.82 30.31 -1.22
C LYS A 86 19.27 31.76 -1.39
N LYS A 87 19.03 32.36 -2.56
CA LYS A 87 19.52 33.69 -2.94
C LYS A 87 21.05 33.79 -2.95
N TYR A 88 21.73 32.66 -3.18
CA TYR A 88 23.17 32.66 -3.46
C TYR A 88 23.43 33.11 -4.91
N PRO A 89 24.62 33.68 -5.19
CA PRO A 89 25.06 33.87 -6.57
C PRO A 89 25.03 32.54 -7.32
N VAL A 90 24.52 32.55 -8.55
CA VAL A 90 24.47 31.36 -9.40
C VAL A 90 25.85 31.15 -10.01
N THR A 91 26.48 30.02 -9.73
CA THR A 91 27.83 29.64 -10.18
C THR A 91 27.82 28.21 -10.70
N GLU A 92 28.89 27.81 -11.38
CA GLU A 92 29.01 26.42 -11.88
C GLU A 92 29.28 25.41 -10.76
N ASP A 93 29.86 25.86 -9.65
CA ASP A 93 30.24 25.03 -8.49
C ASP A 93 29.67 25.62 -7.19
N LEU A 94 29.41 24.75 -6.20
CA LEU A 94 29.10 25.16 -4.82
C LEU A 94 30.39 25.38 -4.05
N THR A 95 30.38 26.30 -3.07
CA THR A 95 31.43 26.32 -2.05
C THR A 95 31.32 25.11 -1.13
N ASP A 96 32.38 24.82 -0.36
CA ASP A 96 32.37 23.74 0.63
C ASP A 96 31.23 23.93 1.65
N GLU A 97 31.01 25.16 2.13
CA GLU A 97 29.93 25.47 3.07
C GLU A 97 28.56 25.24 2.46
N GLN A 98 28.36 25.67 1.20
CA GLN A 98 27.11 25.48 0.48
C GLN A 98 26.83 24.00 0.20
N THR A 99 27.88 23.22 -0.10
CA THR A 99 27.77 21.78 -0.33
C THR A 99 27.34 21.06 0.94
N VAL A 100 27.98 21.39 2.08
CA VAL A 100 27.59 20.88 3.40
C VAL A 100 26.15 21.27 3.76
N GLU A 101 25.74 22.51 3.48
CA GLU A 101 24.37 22.99 3.74
C GLU A 101 23.34 22.19 2.92
N LEU A 102 23.53 22.09 1.61
CA LEU A 102 22.66 21.34 0.70
C LEU A 102 22.48 19.89 1.19
N VAL A 103 23.58 19.21 1.53
CA VAL A 103 23.55 17.83 2.03
C VAL A 103 22.76 17.72 3.34
N LYS A 104 22.96 18.64 4.29
CA LYS A 104 22.18 18.68 5.55
C LYS A 104 20.68 18.84 5.30
N GLU A 105 20.29 19.69 4.35
CA GLU A 105 18.88 19.87 4.01
C GLU A 105 18.26 18.61 3.41
N GLY A 106 18.97 17.96 2.49
CA GLY A 106 18.53 16.71 1.90
C GLY A 106 18.34 15.60 2.94
N LEU A 107 19.30 15.45 3.87
CA LEU A 107 19.19 14.52 5.00
C LEU A 107 17.97 14.82 5.87
N LYS A 108 17.76 16.08 6.22
CA LYS A 108 16.59 16.52 7.01
C LYS A 108 15.27 16.17 6.32
N LYS A 109 15.16 16.39 5.00
CA LYS A 109 13.96 16.07 4.21
C LYS A 109 13.71 14.56 4.14
N ARG A 110 14.78 13.77 3.92
CA ARG A 110 14.73 12.30 3.95
C ARG A 110 14.23 11.78 5.30
N ASP A 111 14.83 12.26 6.39
CA ASP A 111 14.57 11.78 7.75
C ASP A 111 13.19 12.20 8.27
N ALA A 112 12.66 13.32 7.75
CA ALA A 112 11.28 13.74 7.99
C ALA A 112 10.25 12.69 7.55
N LEU A 113 10.54 11.89 6.51
CA LEU A 113 9.69 10.79 6.05
C LEU A 113 10.01 9.42 6.67
N GLY A 114 11.04 9.36 7.53
CA GLY A 114 11.50 8.09 8.12
C GLY A 114 12.04 7.14 7.06
N TRP A 115 12.86 7.63 6.14
CA TRP A 115 13.41 6.79 5.08
C TRP A 115 14.26 5.66 5.64
N ALA A 116 13.87 4.43 5.31
CA ALA A 116 14.59 3.22 5.64
C ALA A 116 14.91 2.43 4.38
N ILE A 117 15.84 1.48 4.45
CA ILE A 117 16.09 0.55 3.35
C ILE A 117 15.46 -0.81 3.67
N LEU A 118 14.53 -1.22 2.82
CA LEU A 118 14.04 -2.59 2.73
C LEU A 118 15.02 -3.39 1.88
N ARG A 119 15.60 -4.45 2.46
CA ARG A 119 16.55 -5.33 1.78
C ARG A 119 16.12 -6.78 1.88
N ASP A 120 16.22 -7.51 0.79
CA ASP A 120 16.20 -8.97 0.78
C ASP A 120 17.49 -9.52 0.16
N LYS A 121 18.36 -10.05 1.01
CA LYS A 121 19.67 -10.62 0.62
C LYS A 121 19.55 -12.00 -0.06
N SER A 122 18.43 -12.70 0.10
CA SER A 122 18.21 -13.98 -0.60
C SER A 122 17.90 -13.74 -2.07
N ILE A 123 17.11 -12.71 -2.35
CA ILE A 123 16.77 -12.31 -3.72
C ILE A 123 17.92 -11.51 -4.32
N GLY A 124 18.47 -10.55 -3.56
CA GLY A 124 19.51 -9.64 -4.04
C GLY A 124 18.98 -8.27 -4.45
N PHE A 125 17.99 -7.72 -3.73
CA PHE A 125 17.56 -6.33 -3.96
C PHE A 125 17.50 -5.51 -2.67
N GLU A 126 17.57 -4.20 -2.86
CA GLU A 126 17.26 -3.21 -1.82
C GLU A 126 16.50 -2.03 -2.41
N VAL A 127 15.63 -1.42 -1.61
CA VAL A 127 14.83 -0.26 -2.01
C VAL A 127 14.50 0.59 -0.80
N GLY A 128 14.40 1.90 -0.99
CA GLY A 128 13.99 2.80 0.08
C GLY A 128 12.49 2.76 0.36
N ILE A 129 12.12 2.89 1.63
CA ILE A 129 10.74 2.89 2.14
C ILE A 129 10.55 4.03 3.15
N PRO A 130 9.55 4.91 2.98
CA PRO A 130 9.26 5.99 3.93
C PRO A 130 8.42 5.49 5.11
N THR A 131 9.07 5.05 6.20
CA THR A 131 8.40 4.31 7.28
C THR A 131 7.44 5.15 8.11
N LYS A 132 7.49 6.48 8.02
CA LYS A 132 6.48 7.36 8.66
C LYS A 132 5.19 7.45 7.85
N LEU A 133 5.24 7.15 6.55
CA LEU A 133 4.08 7.19 5.65
C LEU A 133 3.48 5.80 5.38
N ALA A 134 4.29 4.74 5.48
CA ALA A 134 3.85 3.38 5.22
C ALA A 134 4.56 2.39 6.13
N LYS A 135 3.82 1.43 6.69
CA LYS A 135 4.35 0.37 7.55
C LYS A 135 4.51 -0.93 6.77
N ALA A 136 5.73 -1.46 6.71
CA ALA A 136 6.01 -2.72 6.04
C ALA A 136 5.29 -3.90 6.73
N GLY A 137 4.58 -4.70 5.93
CA GLY A 137 4.09 -6.02 6.31
C GLY A 137 5.11 -7.13 5.99
N PRO A 138 4.86 -8.37 6.44
CA PRO A 138 5.61 -9.52 5.95
C PRO A 138 5.44 -9.72 4.44
N PRO A 139 6.41 -10.37 3.79
CA PRO A 139 6.38 -10.57 2.35
C PRO A 139 5.36 -11.65 1.99
N VAL A 140 4.73 -11.50 0.83
CA VAL A 140 3.72 -12.40 0.28
C VAL A 140 4.33 -13.14 -0.90
N ASN A 141 4.37 -14.47 -0.86
CA ASN A 141 4.85 -15.29 -1.96
C ASN A 141 3.68 -16.07 -2.56
N ASP A 142 3.41 -15.89 -3.85
CA ASP A 142 2.35 -16.61 -4.59
C ASP A 142 2.90 -17.65 -5.58
N MET A 143 4.17 -18.03 -5.43
CA MET A 143 4.99 -18.89 -6.31
C MET A 143 5.39 -18.26 -7.64
N SER A 144 4.58 -17.37 -8.22
CA SER A 144 4.89 -16.64 -9.45
C SER A 144 5.58 -15.29 -9.17
N SER A 145 5.35 -14.75 -7.98
CA SER A 145 5.89 -13.49 -7.53
C SER A 145 6.07 -13.45 -6.01
N LEU A 146 6.94 -12.55 -5.57
CA LEU A 146 7.18 -12.23 -4.18
C LEU A 146 6.98 -10.74 -3.97
N LEU A 147 5.96 -10.39 -3.18
CA LEU A 147 5.53 -9.02 -2.93
C LEU A 147 5.88 -8.59 -1.51
N TYR A 148 6.58 -7.48 -1.40
CA TYR A 148 6.83 -6.76 -0.17
C TYR A 148 5.94 -5.52 -0.17
N LEU A 149 4.98 -5.45 0.73
CA LEU A 149 3.97 -4.39 0.76
C LEU A 149 4.10 -3.57 2.04
N ALA A 150 4.00 -2.25 1.90
CA ALA A 150 3.90 -1.32 3.00
C ALA A 150 2.73 -0.37 2.76
N GLU A 151 1.91 -0.19 3.78
CA GLU A 151 0.64 0.55 3.69
C GLU A 151 0.52 1.59 4.81
N GLY A 152 -0.20 2.67 4.52
CA GLY A 152 -0.44 3.81 5.40
C GLY A 152 -1.01 4.98 4.60
N ASP A 153 -0.46 6.18 4.79
CA ASP A 153 -0.79 7.37 4.00
C ASP A 153 -0.45 7.20 2.51
N ILE A 154 0.46 6.29 2.22
CA ILE A 154 0.84 5.85 0.88
C ILE A 154 0.85 4.32 0.82
N ILE A 155 0.78 3.78 -0.39
CA ILE A 155 1.08 2.37 -0.63
C ILE A 155 2.45 2.31 -1.29
N HIS A 156 3.39 1.61 -0.67
CA HIS A 156 4.70 1.32 -1.25
C HIS A 156 4.86 -0.19 -1.40
N TYR A 157 5.34 -0.66 -2.55
CA TYR A 157 5.63 -2.07 -2.73
C TYR A 157 6.93 -2.32 -3.48
N ALA A 158 7.59 -3.44 -3.17
CA ALA A 158 8.58 -4.07 -4.02
C ALA A 158 8.03 -5.43 -4.44
N ARG A 159 8.04 -5.74 -5.73
CA ARG A 159 7.53 -6.99 -6.27
C ARG A 159 8.61 -7.66 -7.09
N VAL A 160 8.87 -8.93 -6.82
CA VAL A 160 9.81 -9.76 -7.57
C VAL A 160 8.97 -10.73 -8.37
N ASP A 161 8.88 -10.56 -9.67
CA ASP A 161 8.22 -11.49 -10.57
C ASP A 161 9.23 -12.56 -11.02
N TYR A 162 8.90 -13.83 -10.83
CA TYR A 162 9.75 -14.96 -11.20
C TYR A 162 9.46 -15.40 -12.64
N GLY A 163 10.49 -15.46 -13.48
CA GLY A 163 10.41 -16.00 -14.83
C GLY A 163 9.69 -15.10 -15.84
N SER A 164 8.49 -14.59 -15.55
CA SER A 164 7.77 -13.64 -16.41
C SER A 164 6.97 -12.61 -15.59
N PRO A 165 7.10 -11.30 -15.87
CA PRO A 165 7.98 -10.70 -16.87
C PRO A 165 9.47 -10.85 -16.51
N ASN A 166 10.33 -10.90 -17.54
CA ASN A 166 11.78 -10.94 -17.41
C ASN A 166 12.46 -9.92 -18.35
N CYS A 167 13.79 -9.93 -18.34
CA CYS A 167 14.60 -9.00 -19.14
C CYS A 167 14.37 -9.05 -20.65
N SER A 168 14.03 -10.21 -21.24
CA SER A 168 13.74 -10.29 -22.68
C SER A 168 12.45 -9.56 -23.04
N ASP A 169 11.47 -9.57 -22.13
CA ASP A 169 10.12 -9.06 -22.40
C ASP A 169 9.90 -7.65 -21.83
N ILE A 170 10.96 -7.03 -21.31
CA ILE A 170 10.90 -5.76 -20.57
C ILE A 170 10.27 -4.62 -21.36
N ASN A 171 10.52 -4.56 -22.68
CA ASN A 171 9.95 -3.55 -23.56
C ASN A 171 8.46 -3.79 -23.82
N TYR A 172 8.04 -5.07 -23.91
CA TYR A 172 6.63 -5.43 -24.01
C TYR A 172 5.89 -5.11 -22.71
N TYR A 173 6.49 -5.48 -21.58
CA TYR A 173 5.94 -5.22 -20.25
C TYR A 173 5.78 -3.71 -20.00
N MET A 174 6.81 -2.90 -20.28
CA MET A 174 6.75 -1.44 -20.21
C MET A 174 5.59 -0.88 -21.02
N ARG A 175 5.46 -1.27 -22.30
CA ARG A 175 4.37 -0.79 -23.18
C ARG A 175 2.98 -1.17 -22.66
N THR A 176 2.88 -2.28 -21.94
CA THR A 176 1.60 -2.76 -21.40
C THR A 176 1.22 -1.99 -20.13
N ILE A 177 2.14 -1.89 -19.16
CA ILE A 177 1.81 -1.31 -17.85
C ILE A 177 1.88 0.21 -17.84
N ALA A 178 2.74 0.80 -18.67
CA ALA A 178 2.94 2.24 -18.77
C ALA A 178 2.22 2.88 -19.97
N ARG A 179 1.33 2.14 -20.66
CA ARG A 179 0.63 2.59 -21.88
C ARG A 179 0.02 3.99 -21.77
N ASP A 180 -0.60 4.28 -20.63
CA ASP A 180 -1.30 5.54 -20.35
C ASP A 180 -0.56 6.37 -19.29
N ALA A 181 0.71 6.09 -19.06
CA ALA A 181 1.52 6.85 -18.11
C ALA A 181 1.87 8.22 -18.70
N LYS A 182 1.73 9.26 -17.88
CA LYS A 182 2.13 10.63 -18.26
C LYS A 182 3.64 10.71 -18.51
N LEU A 183 4.39 9.85 -17.83
CA LEU A 183 5.84 9.73 -17.94
C LEU A 183 6.19 8.25 -18.04
N GLN A 184 6.98 7.86 -19.02
CA GLN A 184 7.55 6.52 -19.12
C GLN A 184 8.92 6.60 -19.78
N VAL A 185 9.93 5.99 -19.18
CA VAL A 185 11.30 6.04 -19.70
C VAL A 185 11.99 4.70 -19.54
N ARG A 186 12.60 4.26 -20.64
CA ARG A 186 13.50 3.11 -20.69
C ARG A 186 14.90 3.53 -20.22
N LEU A 187 15.38 2.85 -19.19
CA LEU A 187 16.77 2.87 -18.71
C LEU A 187 17.53 1.69 -19.34
N ASP A 188 18.80 1.45 -19.00
CA ASP A 188 19.53 0.28 -19.55
C ASP A 188 19.01 -1.03 -18.95
N ASP A 189 18.90 -1.08 -17.63
CA ASP A 189 18.51 -2.24 -16.82
C ASP A 189 16.99 -2.29 -16.51
N GLY A 190 16.20 -1.35 -17.01
CA GLY A 190 14.75 -1.44 -16.92
C GLY A 190 14.04 -0.16 -17.31
N PHE A 191 13.01 0.22 -16.58
CA PHE A 191 12.25 1.43 -16.88
C PHE A 191 11.62 2.06 -15.64
N VAL A 192 11.24 3.32 -15.77
CA VAL A 192 10.45 4.08 -14.80
C VAL A 192 9.17 4.55 -15.48
N TYR A 193 8.07 4.58 -14.74
CA TYR A 193 6.87 5.26 -15.20
C TYR A 193 6.17 6.00 -14.06
N MET A 194 5.44 7.05 -14.42
CA MET A 194 4.53 7.77 -13.55
C MET A 194 3.16 7.84 -14.21
N LYS A 195 2.18 7.21 -13.57
CA LYS A 195 0.79 7.18 -14.01
C LYS A 195 -0.07 7.94 -13.01
N ARG A 196 -0.82 8.92 -13.51
CA ARG A 196 -1.80 9.66 -12.71
C ARG A 196 -3.19 9.14 -13.07
N THR A 197 -3.93 8.71 -12.07
CA THR A 197 -5.37 8.47 -12.14
C THR A 197 -6.10 9.62 -11.45
N PHE A 198 -7.42 9.53 -11.34
CA PHE A 198 -8.19 10.53 -10.61
C PHE A 198 -8.02 10.40 -9.08
N GLU A 199 -7.64 9.23 -8.55
CA GLU A 199 -7.46 8.99 -7.10
C GLU A 199 -6.00 9.03 -6.68
N THR A 200 -5.11 8.55 -7.54
CA THR A 200 -3.73 8.27 -7.16
C THR A 200 -2.73 8.74 -8.20
N VAL A 201 -1.52 9.00 -7.73
CA VAL A 201 -0.32 9.06 -8.57
C VAL A 201 0.54 7.88 -8.21
N THR A 202 0.75 7.01 -9.18
CA THR A 202 1.66 5.88 -9.08
C THR A 202 2.96 6.27 -9.74
N MET A 203 4.08 6.10 -9.05
CA MET A 203 5.40 6.09 -9.66
C MET A 203 6.05 4.75 -9.38
N ALA A 204 6.61 4.14 -10.42
CA ALA A 204 7.25 2.83 -10.31
C ALA A 204 8.55 2.77 -11.10
N ARG A 205 9.48 1.99 -10.57
CA ARG A 205 10.76 1.61 -11.14
C ARG A 205 10.79 0.10 -11.25
N ALA A 206 10.90 -0.41 -12.48
CA ALA A 206 11.00 -1.83 -12.76
C ALA A 206 12.39 -2.14 -13.31
N ALA A 207 13.15 -3.04 -12.68
CA ALA A 207 14.52 -3.38 -13.03
C ALA A 207 14.67 -4.88 -13.31
N CYS A 208 15.57 -5.19 -14.22
CA CYS A 208 16.01 -6.52 -14.57
C CYS A 208 16.66 -7.24 -13.40
N HIS A 209 16.34 -8.51 -13.24
CA HIS A 209 16.97 -9.38 -12.26
C HIS A 209 17.24 -10.76 -12.89
N PRO A 210 18.30 -11.49 -12.51
CA PRO A 210 18.58 -12.83 -13.04
C PRO A 210 17.43 -13.85 -12.92
N ILE A 211 16.42 -13.59 -12.08
CA ILE A 211 15.28 -14.50 -11.84
C ILE A 211 13.97 -13.99 -12.44
N GLY A 212 13.99 -12.83 -13.10
CA GLY A 212 12.80 -12.18 -13.67
C GLY A 212 12.89 -10.66 -13.58
N MET A 213 11.94 -10.03 -12.89
CA MET A 213 11.90 -8.58 -12.74
C MET A 213 11.62 -8.16 -11.31
N VAL A 214 12.24 -7.06 -10.87
CA VAL A 214 11.95 -6.42 -9.58
C VAL A 214 11.34 -5.05 -9.84
N THR A 215 10.13 -4.85 -9.34
CA THR A 215 9.38 -3.59 -9.46
C THR A 215 9.20 -2.96 -8.09
N ALA A 216 9.80 -1.80 -7.88
CA ALA A 216 9.50 -0.91 -6.77
C ALA A 216 8.47 0.12 -7.20
N ALA A 217 7.43 0.37 -6.40
CA ALA A 217 6.46 1.39 -6.71
C ALA A 217 5.90 2.05 -5.46
N VAL A 218 5.46 3.28 -5.65
CA VAL A 218 4.69 4.03 -4.67
C VAL A 218 3.44 4.59 -5.31
N MET A 219 2.34 4.47 -4.59
CA MET A 219 1.04 5.02 -4.93
C MET A 219 0.64 5.97 -3.83
N VAL A 220 0.39 7.22 -4.20
CA VAL A 220 -0.04 8.25 -3.25
C VAL A 220 -1.36 8.84 -3.70
N PRO A 221 -2.20 9.33 -2.78
CA PRO A 221 -3.39 10.10 -3.13
C PRO A 221 -3.04 11.29 -4.03
N ALA A 222 -3.86 11.54 -5.05
CA ALA A 222 -3.62 12.60 -6.04
C ALA A 222 -3.53 14.00 -5.40
N SER A 223 -4.23 14.23 -4.28
CA SER A 223 -4.19 15.44 -3.46
C SER A 223 -2.85 15.67 -2.75
N SER A 224 -2.13 14.60 -2.43
CA SER A 224 -0.84 14.66 -1.72
C SER A 224 0.37 14.58 -2.66
N ALA A 225 0.16 14.23 -3.93
CA ALA A 225 1.23 13.94 -4.89
C ALA A 225 2.25 15.07 -5.07
N ALA A 226 1.80 16.34 -5.12
CA ALA A 226 2.71 17.47 -5.29
C ALA A 226 3.68 17.65 -4.10
N LYS A 227 3.24 17.31 -2.88
CA LYS A 227 4.08 17.42 -1.67
C LYS A 227 5.13 16.30 -1.59
N LEU A 228 4.94 15.22 -2.35
CA LEU A 228 5.74 13.99 -2.30
C LEU A 228 6.54 13.76 -3.60
N GLU A 229 6.66 14.77 -4.46
CA GLU A 229 7.42 14.67 -5.70
C GLU A 229 8.92 14.33 -5.49
N PRO A 230 9.63 14.91 -4.51
CA PRO A 230 11.02 14.50 -4.19
C PRO A 230 11.14 13.01 -3.84
N MET A 231 10.14 12.47 -3.14
CA MET A 231 10.10 11.06 -2.74
C MET A 231 9.96 10.14 -3.96
N PHE A 232 9.27 10.58 -5.01
CA PHE A 232 9.19 9.84 -6.26
C PHE A 232 10.57 9.67 -6.88
N ALA A 233 11.29 10.76 -7.12
CA ALA A 233 12.66 10.67 -7.63
C ALA A 233 13.54 9.82 -6.71
N ALA A 234 13.50 10.05 -5.39
CA ALA A 234 14.26 9.26 -4.42
C ALA A 234 13.99 7.77 -4.51
N LEU A 235 12.72 7.36 -4.66
CA LEU A 235 12.36 5.96 -4.80
C LEU A 235 12.92 5.35 -6.09
N ALA A 236 12.77 6.05 -7.22
CA ALA A 236 13.26 5.58 -8.52
C ALA A 236 14.78 5.35 -8.51
N TYR A 237 15.53 6.22 -7.82
CA TYR A 237 16.98 6.13 -7.65
C TYR A 237 17.42 5.28 -6.45
N SER A 238 16.51 4.66 -5.70
CA SER A 238 16.86 3.83 -4.54
C SER A 238 16.82 2.33 -4.79
N LEU A 239 16.15 1.87 -5.86
CA LEU A 239 16.11 0.45 -6.18
C LEU A 239 17.48 -0.01 -6.67
N ARG A 240 18.10 -0.93 -5.92
CA ARG A 240 19.32 -1.60 -6.36
C ARG A 240 19.08 -3.09 -6.51
N ILE A 241 19.68 -3.61 -7.57
CA ILE A 241 19.70 -5.03 -7.90
C ILE A 241 21.14 -5.53 -7.76
N SER A 242 21.29 -6.68 -7.11
CA SER A 242 22.53 -7.42 -6.98
C SER A 242 22.44 -8.70 -7.81
N ASN A 243 23.56 -9.09 -8.40
CA ASN A 243 23.68 -10.39 -9.06
C ASN A 243 23.81 -11.55 -8.06
N LYS A 244 23.86 -11.25 -6.75
CA LYS A 244 23.94 -12.25 -5.68
C LYS A 244 22.52 -12.71 -5.31
N PHE A 245 22.07 -13.75 -5.98
CA PHE A 245 20.85 -14.48 -5.67
C PHE A 245 21.18 -15.83 -5.06
N ASN A 246 20.54 -16.19 -3.95
CA ASN A 246 20.64 -17.53 -3.38
C ASN A 246 19.24 -18.18 -3.30
N PRO A 247 18.89 -19.07 -4.26
CA PRO A 247 17.57 -19.70 -4.33
C PRO A 247 17.27 -20.61 -3.14
N THR A 248 18.29 -21.00 -2.38
CA THR A 248 18.12 -21.90 -1.21
C THR A 248 17.75 -21.15 0.06
N LEU A 249 17.95 -19.83 0.09
CA LEU A 249 17.58 -19.01 1.23
C LEU A 249 16.12 -18.60 1.13
N ARG A 250 15.38 -18.78 2.22
CA ARG A 250 14.03 -18.20 2.32
C ARG A 250 14.15 -16.67 2.29
N PRO A 251 13.27 -15.98 1.54
CA PRO A 251 13.13 -14.54 1.61
C PRO A 251 12.90 -14.07 3.04
N ARG A 252 13.65 -13.04 3.43
CA ARG A 252 13.63 -12.45 4.76
C ARG A 252 13.79 -10.95 4.59
N PRO A 253 12.68 -10.21 4.43
CA PRO A 253 12.75 -8.77 4.42
C PRO A 253 13.30 -8.30 5.74
N LYS A 254 14.33 -7.47 5.65
CA LYS A 254 14.85 -6.74 6.79
C LYS A 254 14.84 -5.26 6.43
N VAL A 255 14.26 -4.47 7.32
CA VAL A 255 14.44 -3.03 7.31
C VAL A 255 15.71 -2.75 8.11
N GLU A 256 16.81 -2.45 7.42
CA GLU A 256 18.17 -2.39 8.03
C GLU A 256 18.62 -0.95 8.35
N GLU A 257 17.88 0.08 7.95
CA GLU A 257 18.17 1.48 8.30
C GLU A 257 16.96 2.10 9.03
N PHE A 258 17.00 2.18 10.36
CA PHE A 258 16.01 2.94 11.12
C PHE A 258 16.39 4.43 11.15
N PRO A 259 15.41 5.36 11.23
CA PRO A 259 15.73 6.76 11.49
C PRO A 259 16.40 6.88 12.86
N PHE A 260 17.65 7.35 12.91
CA PHE A 260 18.23 7.84 14.15
C PHE A 260 17.54 9.16 14.50
N ALA A 261 16.66 9.13 15.50
CA ALA A 261 16.23 10.35 16.17
C ALA A 261 17.37 10.80 17.09
N SER A 262 18.09 11.87 16.71
CA SER A 262 18.86 12.66 17.67
C SER A 262 18.08 13.94 18.02
N MET A 263 17.86 14.09 19.32
CA MET A 263 17.53 15.30 20.08
C MET A 263 16.14 15.95 19.96
N GLY A 264 15.45 15.97 21.10
CA GLY A 264 14.67 17.12 21.57
C GLY A 264 13.16 17.04 21.36
N MET A 265 12.43 16.56 22.37
CA MET A 265 11.00 16.89 22.53
C MET A 265 10.90 18.28 23.16
N PRO A 266 10.14 19.21 22.56
CA PRO A 266 9.21 20.03 23.32
C PRO A 266 7.80 19.45 23.15
N ASN A 267 7.07 19.44 24.26
CA ASN A 267 5.63 19.20 24.32
C ASN A 267 4.92 20.18 23.38
N ASP A 268 4.06 19.65 22.52
CA ASP A 268 2.75 20.18 22.11
C ASP A 268 2.28 19.37 20.90
N ASP A 269 1.20 18.62 21.06
CA ASP A 269 0.56 17.79 20.05
C ASP A 269 -0.57 18.59 19.36
N PRO A 270 -0.47 18.93 18.06
CA PRO A 270 -1.50 19.69 17.37
C PRO A 270 -2.09 18.91 16.19
N LEU A 271 -2.37 17.61 16.33
CA LEU A 271 -2.91 16.80 15.21
C LEU A 271 -4.17 16.01 15.57
N TYR A 272 -5.21 16.72 15.97
CA TYR A 272 -6.60 16.37 15.63
C TYR A 272 -7.26 17.61 15.02
N SER A 273 -7.37 17.64 13.69
CA SER A 273 -8.38 18.45 13.01
C SER A 273 -9.34 17.50 12.32
N ASP A 274 -10.59 17.52 12.78
CA ASP A 274 -11.73 16.83 12.18
C ASP A 274 -11.71 16.98 10.66
N SER A 275 -11.57 15.86 9.95
CA SER A 275 -11.71 15.82 8.49
C SER A 275 -13.16 15.54 8.11
N GLU A 276 -13.61 16.23 7.07
CA GLU A 276 -15.02 16.41 6.68
C GLU A 276 -15.79 15.16 6.21
N SER A 277 -15.27 13.94 6.42
CA SER A 277 -16.02 12.70 6.14
C SER A 277 -17.19 12.46 7.11
N SER A 278 -17.18 13.16 8.25
CA SER A 278 -18.19 13.05 9.31
C SER A 278 -19.51 13.78 8.99
N LYS A 279 -19.59 14.56 7.91
CA LYS A 279 -20.74 15.46 7.66
C LYS A 279 -21.86 14.86 6.79
N GLU A 280 -21.63 13.83 5.97
CA GLU A 280 -22.71 13.15 5.21
C GLU A 280 -23.25 11.86 5.87
N ILE A 281 -22.50 11.26 6.79
CA ILE A 281 -22.97 10.08 7.57
C ILE A 281 -24.06 10.48 8.58
N ALA A 282 -24.18 11.77 8.92
CA ALA A 282 -25.07 12.32 9.94
C ALA A 282 -26.59 12.18 9.69
N LYS A 283 -27.03 11.58 8.58
CA LYS A 283 -28.46 11.27 8.30
C LYS A 283 -28.81 9.78 8.37
N ARG A 284 -27.83 8.90 8.57
CA ARG A 284 -28.03 7.44 8.61
C ARG A 284 -27.94 6.96 10.05
N ASP A 285 -28.57 5.83 10.37
CA ASP A 285 -28.37 5.20 11.67
C ASP A 285 -26.87 4.81 11.82
N PRO A 286 -26.14 5.36 12.80
CA PRO A 286 -24.70 5.12 12.95
C PRO A 286 -24.39 3.78 13.63
N SER A 287 -25.40 3.00 14.02
CA SER A 287 -25.22 1.73 14.73
C SER A 287 -24.51 0.67 13.87
N GLY A 288 -24.71 0.73 12.54
CA GLY A 288 -24.29 -0.31 11.61
C GLY A 288 -25.00 -1.64 11.89
N THR A 289 -26.24 -1.59 12.38
CA THR A 289 -27.09 -2.74 12.69
C THR A 289 -28.39 -2.68 11.90
N ALA A 290 -29.01 -3.84 11.68
CA ALA A 290 -30.31 -3.97 11.08
C ALA A 290 -31.35 -4.15 12.20
N GLY A 291 -32.33 -3.26 12.25
CA GLY A 291 -33.47 -3.40 13.17
C GLY A 291 -34.24 -4.70 12.91
N ALA A 292 -34.65 -5.37 13.99
CA ALA A 292 -35.52 -6.55 14.01
C ALA A 292 -34.96 -7.88 13.43
N LEU A 293 -33.65 -7.99 13.19
CA LEU A 293 -33.05 -9.31 12.88
C LEU A 293 -33.11 -10.25 14.08
N LYS A 294 -33.40 -11.53 13.83
CA LYS A 294 -33.38 -12.59 14.84
C LYS A 294 -32.27 -13.58 14.53
N LEU A 295 -31.50 -13.92 15.56
CA LEU A 295 -30.59 -15.07 15.49
C LEU A 295 -31.44 -16.34 15.42
N THR A 296 -31.21 -17.13 14.37
CA THR A 296 -31.92 -18.37 14.11
C THR A 296 -30.93 -19.38 13.54
N VAL A 297 -31.00 -20.62 14.03
CA VAL A 297 -30.13 -21.71 13.55
C VAL A 297 -31.00 -22.73 12.84
N LYS A 298 -30.66 -23.04 11.58
CA LYS A 298 -31.22 -24.20 10.90
C LYS A 298 -30.41 -25.42 11.32
N GLU A 299 -31.07 -26.33 12.02
CA GLU A 299 -30.56 -27.66 12.34
C GLU A 299 -30.67 -28.60 11.12
N GLY A 300 -29.84 -29.63 11.09
CA GLY A 300 -29.78 -30.60 10.00
C GLY A 300 -28.38 -31.22 9.86
N PRO A 301 -28.24 -32.21 8.97
CA PRO A 301 -26.92 -32.79 8.66
C PRO A 301 -26.04 -31.78 7.93
N ASP A 302 -24.73 -31.99 7.99
CA ASP A 302 -23.75 -31.24 7.21
C ASP A 302 -23.95 -31.49 5.71
N LEU A 303 -23.91 -30.41 4.93
CA LEU A 303 -24.12 -30.41 3.50
C LEU A 303 -22.78 -30.39 2.74
N GLN A 304 -22.80 -30.87 1.49
CA GLN A 304 -21.72 -30.68 0.53
C GLN A 304 -21.63 -29.20 0.13
N VAL A 305 -20.46 -28.75 -0.35
CA VAL A 305 -20.25 -27.35 -0.76
C VAL A 305 -21.19 -26.94 -1.88
N ALA A 306 -21.44 -27.83 -2.84
CA ALA A 306 -22.38 -27.57 -3.93
C ALA A 306 -23.80 -27.33 -3.40
N GLU A 307 -24.27 -28.14 -2.45
CA GLU A 307 -25.59 -27.99 -1.83
C GLU A 307 -25.70 -26.71 -1.01
N ILE A 308 -24.63 -26.34 -0.28
CA ILE A 308 -24.56 -25.06 0.43
C ILE A 308 -24.66 -23.91 -0.57
N PHE A 309 -23.89 -23.95 -1.65
CA PHE A 309 -23.89 -22.91 -2.69
C PHE A 309 -25.26 -22.77 -3.35
N GLU A 310 -25.90 -23.87 -3.77
CA GLU A 310 -27.26 -23.85 -4.34
C GLU A 310 -28.28 -23.23 -3.37
N LYS A 311 -28.13 -23.51 -2.07
CA LYS A 311 -29.03 -23.01 -1.02
C LYS A 311 -28.83 -21.52 -0.72
N VAL A 312 -27.60 -21.02 -0.71
CA VAL A 312 -27.28 -19.65 -0.23
C VAL A 312 -26.98 -18.65 -1.34
N SER A 313 -26.61 -19.10 -2.54
CA SER A 313 -26.37 -18.21 -3.68
C SER A 313 -27.60 -17.38 -4.09
N PRO A 314 -28.86 -17.86 -4.01
CA PRO A 314 -30.03 -17.02 -4.32
C PRO A 314 -30.23 -15.84 -3.37
N ALA A 315 -29.63 -15.90 -2.18
CA ALA A 315 -29.63 -14.84 -1.17
C ALA A 315 -28.38 -13.96 -1.23
N THR A 316 -27.39 -14.27 -2.08
CA THR A 316 -26.16 -13.48 -2.23
C THR A 316 -26.22 -12.63 -3.49
N TYR A 317 -25.88 -11.34 -3.37
CA TYR A 317 -25.99 -10.35 -4.44
C TYR A 317 -24.64 -9.70 -4.69
N ILE A 318 -24.38 -9.31 -5.94
CA ILE A 318 -23.25 -8.45 -6.29
C ILE A 318 -23.64 -7.01 -6.01
N VAL A 319 -22.83 -6.28 -5.25
CA VAL A 319 -23.01 -4.85 -5.01
C VAL A 319 -22.13 -4.09 -5.99
N LYS A 320 -22.73 -3.22 -6.81
CA LYS A 320 -22.02 -2.36 -7.75
C LYS A 320 -22.19 -0.90 -7.36
N VAL A 321 -21.06 -0.22 -7.21
CA VAL A 321 -20.97 1.21 -6.87
C VAL A 321 -20.23 1.97 -7.97
N LYS A 322 -20.18 3.31 -7.89
CA LYS A 322 -19.56 4.14 -8.94
C LYS A 322 -18.12 3.74 -9.30
N LYS A 323 -17.32 3.33 -8.32
CA LYS A 323 -15.86 3.08 -8.46
C LYS A 323 -15.44 1.78 -7.78
N GLY A 324 -16.26 0.74 -7.87
CA GLY A 324 -15.97 -0.53 -7.21
C GLY A 324 -17.16 -1.47 -7.19
N GLN A 325 -16.94 -2.61 -6.57
CA GLN A 325 -17.94 -3.64 -6.38
C GLN A 325 -17.57 -4.54 -5.20
N GLY A 326 -18.57 -5.24 -4.70
CA GLY A 326 -18.44 -6.24 -3.66
C GLY A 326 -19.64 -7.17 -3.68
N SER A 327 -20.00 -7.69 -2.51
CA SER A 327 -21.12 -8.60 -2.33
C SER A 327 -22.04 -8.12 -1.20
N ALA A 328 -23.24 -8.66 -1.13
CA ALA A 328 -24.17 -8.47 -0.02
C ALA A 328 -24.99 -9.76 0.19
N VAL A 329 -25.44 -9.98 1.43
CA VAL A 329 -26.23 -11.17 1.78
C VAL A 329 -27.60 -10.75 2.31
N ALA A 330 -28.66 -11.26 1.69
CA ALA A 330 -30.03 -11.07 2.14
C ALA A 330 -30.31 -11.88 3.41
N VAL A 331 -30.80 -11.20 4.45
CA VAL A 331 -31.05 -11.77 5.78
C VAL A 331 -32.53 -11.70 6.20
N ASP A 332 -33.34 -10.94 5.46
CA ASP A 332 -34.80 -10.97 5.52
C ASP A 332 -35.40 -10.58 4.15
N GLU A 333 -36.70 -10.30 4.11
CA GLU A 333 -37.45 -9.94 2.89
C GLU A 333 -37.01 -8.62 2.23
N HIS A 334 -36.31 -7.73 2.94
CA HIS A 334 -35.97 -6.38 2.49
C HIS A 334 -34.56 -5.91 2.86
N THR A 335 -33.82 -6.69 3.64
CA THR A 335 -32.57 -6.28 4.27
C THR A 335 -31.42 -7.14 3.78
N LEU A 336 -30.32 -6.47 3.42
CA LEU A 336 -29.05 -7.12 3.12
C LEU A 336 -27.92 -6.56 3.99
N LEU A 337 -26.97 -7.40 4.32
CA LEU A 337 -25.75 -7.03 5.03
C LEU A 337 -24.58 -6.92 4.06
N THR A 338 -23.73 -5.91 4.26
CA THR A 338 -22.50 -5.71 3.48
C THR A 338 -21.46 -4.95 4.31
N ASN A 339 -20.31 -4.65 3.70
CA ASN A 339 -19.27 -3.83 4.32
C ASN A 339 -19.40 -2.35 3.95
N CYS A 340 -18.99 -1.47 4.85
CA CYS A 340 -19.04 -0.04 4.58
C CYS A 340 -18.02 0.40 3.54
N HIS A 341 -16.84 -0.22 3.51
CA HIS A 341 -15.87 0.08 2.45
C HIS A 341 -16.34 -0.33 1.05
N VAL A 342 -17.32 -1.25 0.93
CA VAL A 342 -17.92 -1.64 -0.36
C VAL A 342 -18.88 -0.55 -0.87
N VAL A 343 -19.70 0.03 0.02
CA VAL A 343 -20.69 1.04 -0.36
C VAL A 343 -20.10 2.46 -0.45
N GLY A 344 -19.02 2.72 0.30
CA GLY A 344 -18.37 4.02 0.36
C GLY A 344 -19.29 5.11 0.93
N ASP A 345 -19.27 6.28 0.30
CA ASP A 345 -20.07 7.45 0.66
C ASP A 345 -21.51 7.40 0.11
N GLN A 346 -21.86 6.42 -0.73
CA GLN A 346 -23.13 6.41 -1.47
C GLN A 346 -24.36 6.15 -0.59
N ASN A 347 -25.45 6.86 -0.87
CA ASN A 347 -26.77 6.64 -0.24
C ASN A 347 -27.54 5.47 -0.89
N GLU A 348 -27.24 5.16 -2.15
CA GLU A 348 -27.88 4.10 -2.93
C GLU A 348 -26.82 3.33 -3.72
N VAL A 349 -26.97 2.02 -3.76
CA VAL A 349 -26.10 1.09 -4.51
C VAL A 349 -26.95 0.25 -5.46
N ARG A 350 -26.32 -0.33 -6.48
CA ARG A 350 -26.98 -1.32 -7.36
C ARG A 350 -26.67 -2.73 -6.86
N LEU A 351 -27.70 -3.55 -6.74
CA LEU A 351 -27.60 -4.98 -6.52
C LEU A 351 -27.82 -5.71 -7.84
N ILE A 352 -26.96 -6.67 -8.14
CA ILE A 352 -27.03 -7.49 -9.35
C ILE A 352 -27.13 -8.95 -8.93
N ARG A 353 -28.09 -9.67 -9.52
CA ARG A 353 -28.16 -11.13 -9.44
C ARG A 353 -28.56 -11.65 -10.81
N GLU A 354 -27.77 -12.57 -11.36
CA GLU A 354 -27.96 -13.11 -12.71
C GLU A 354 -28.04 -11.96 -13.75
N LYS A 355 -29.24 -11.66 -14.25
CA LYS A 355 -29.52 -10.57 -15.20
C LYS A 355 -30.43 -9.49 -14.65
N GLU A 356 -30.85 -9.61 -13.39
CA GLU A 356 -31.67 -8.60 -12.71
C GLU A 356 -30.79 -7.61 -11.97
N GLU A 357 -31.07 -6.32 -12.18
CA GLU A 357 -30.51 -5.23 -11.39
C GLU A 357 -31.61 -4.57 -10.55
N MET A 358 -31.30 -4.23 -9.31
CA MET A 358 -32.20 -3.48 -8.43
C MET A 358 -31.44 -2.47 -7.58
N LYS A 359 -32.15 -1.45 -7.10
CA LYS A 359 -31.58 -0.40 -6.24
C LYS A 359 -31.75 -0.77 -4.78
N ALA A 360 -30.73 -0.49 -3.97
CA ALA A 360 -30.79 -0.62 -2.52
C ALA A 360 -30.27 0.66 -1.85
N ARG A 361 -30.99 1.10 -0.81
CA ARG A 361 -30.59 2.26 0.02
C ARG A 361 -29.68 1.80 1.16
N VAL A 362 -28.64 2.57 1.47
CA VAL A 362 -27.81 2.36 2.67
C VAL A 362 -28.53 3.01 3.85
N VAL A 363 -29.05 2.19 4.78
CA VAL A 363 -29.93 2.65 5.86
C VAL A 363 -29.26 2.75 7.23
N SER A 364 -28.21 1.95 7.46
CA SER A 364 -27.41 1.98 8.69
C SER A 364 -25.95 1.71 8.34
N GLY A 365 -25.01 2.36 9.03
CA GLY A 365 -23.58 2.24 8.74
C GLY A 365 -22.70 2.61 9.92
N LYS A 366 -21.73 1.75 10.23
CA LYS A 366 -20.68 1.98 11.23
C LYS A 366 -19.32 1.74 10.61
N SER A 367 -18.69 2.80 10.12
CA SER A 367 -17.46 2.75 9.33
C SER A 367 -16.28 2.17 10.10
N GLU A 368 -16.16 2.43 11.41
CA GLU A 368 -15.05 1.94 12.25
C GLU A 368 -15.09 0.42 12.43
N ALA A 369 -16.30 -0.16 12.33
CA ALA A 369 -16.59 -1.59 12.41
C ALA A 369 -16.79 -2.25 11.03
N ASP A 370 -16.73 -1.47 9.95
CA ASP A 370 -16.95 -1.91 8.56
C ASP A 370 -18.30 -2.62 8.33
N ARG A 371 -19.37 -2.13 8.99
CA ARG A 371 -20.71 -2.72 8.94
C ARG A 371 -21.73 -1.78 8.31
N CYS A 372 -22.27 -2.16 7.15
CA CYS A 372 -23.31 -1.39 6.48
C CYS A 372 -24.53 -2.27 6.16
N VAL A 373 -25.71 -1.69 6.30
CA VAL A 373 -27.00 -2.35 6.07
C VAL A 373 -27.69 -1.71 4.88
N LEU A 374 -28.11 -2.56 3.96
CA LEU A 374 -28.84 -2.19 2.76
C LEU A 374 -30.31 -2.53 2.91
N LYS A 375 -31.18 -1.69 2.36
CA LYS A 375 -32.62 -1.93 2.28
C LYS A 375 -33.13 -1.79 0.85
N VAL A 376 -33.98 -2.73 0.45
CA VAL A 376 -34.62 -2.73 -0.86
C VAL A 376 -36.13 -2.61 -0.73
N ASP A 377 -36.75 -1.97 -1.71
CA ASP A 377 -38.21 -1.81 -1.74
C ASP A 377 -38.92 -3.07 -2.28
N LYS A 378 -38.30 -3.80 -3.23
CA LYS A 378 -38.80 -5.08 -3.75
C LYS A 378 -38.49 -6.20 -2.76
N LYS A 379 -39.47 -7.07 -2.50
CA LYS A 379 -39.32 -8.26 -1.66
C LYS A 379 -38.28 -9.22 -2.25
N LEU A 380 -37.30 -9.59 -1.43
CA LEU A 380 -36.27 -10.57 -1.74
C LEU A 380 -36.84 -11.99 -1.58
N PRO A 381 -36.68 -12.87 -2.59
CA PRO A 381 -37.29 -14.20 -2.56
C PRO A 381 -36.56 -15.20 -1.65
N HIS A 382 -35.31 -14.93 -1.30
CA HIS A 382 -34.47 -15.83 -0.51
C HIS A 382 -33.62 -15.05 0.49
N TRP A 383 -33.49 -15.59 1.70
CA TRP A 383 -32.64 -15.06 2.76
C TRP A 383 -32.12 -16.20 3.65
N VAL A 384 -31.07 -15.91 4.42
CA VAL A 384 -30.36 -16.89 5.23
C VAL A 384 -30.61 -16.71 6.72
N ALA A 385 -30.45 -17.78 7.49
CA ALA A 385 -30.54 -17.75 8.95
C ALA A 385 -29.19 -17.29 9.53
N ILE A 386 -29.20 -16.59 10.67
CA ILE A 386 -27.99 -16.06 11.33
C ILE A 386 -27.71 -16.85 12.60
N ARG A 387 -26.56 -17.51 12.67
CA ARG A 387 -26.17 -18.30 13.85
C ARG A 387 -25.46 -17.41 14.89
N PRO A 388 -25.76 -17.57 16.20
CA PRO A 388 -25.08 -16.83 17.26
C PRO A 388 -23.56 -17.02 17.23
N TYR A 389 -22.81 -15.97 17.55
CA TYR A 389 -21.34 -16.03 17.50
C TYR A 389 -20.78 -17.01 18.54
N ASP A 390 -21.43 -17.10 19.69
CA ASP A 390 -20.96 -17.94 20.80
C ASP A 390 -21.11 -19.44 20.51
N ASP A 391 -22.02 -19.81 19.61
CA ASP A 391 -22.21 -21.19 19.16
C ASP A 391 -21.15 -21.65 18.14
N ILE A 392 -20.44 -20.72 17.50
CA ILE A 392 -19.39 -21.02 16.51
C ILE A 392 -18.19 -21.68 17.18
N LYS A 393 -17.75 -22.83 16.66
CA LYS A 393 -16.59 -23.58 17.18
C LYS A 393 -15.39 -23.45 16.24
N VAL A 394 -14.20 -23.27 16.83
CA VAL A 394 -12.94 -23.37 16.07
C VAL A 394 -12.81 -24.80 15.52
N GLY A 395 -12.44 -24.92 14.24
CA GLY A 395 -12.33 -26.18 13.52
C GLY A 395 -13.58 -26.57 12.73
N GLU A 396 -14.73 -25.92 12.92
CA GLU A 396 -15.93 -26.22 12.12
C GLU A 396 -15.77 -25.77 10.66
N ARG A 397 -16.36 -26.52 9.74
CA ARG A 397 -16.30 -26.23 8.31
C ARG A 397 -17.03 -24.95 7.97
N THR A 398 -16.44 -24.19 7.05
CA THR A 398 -17.01 -22.94 6.55
C THR A 398 -16.98 -22.90 5.03
N VAL A 399 -17.97 -22.23 4.45
CA VAL A 399 -18.07 -21.96 3.01
C VAL A 399 -18.29 -20.47 2.81
N ALA A 400 -17.49 -19.83 1.98
CA ALA A 400 -17.71 -18.43 1.60
C ALA A 400 -18.39 -18.37 0.24
N VAL A 401 -19.42 -17.53 0.12
CA VAL A 401 -20.10 -17.25 -1.15
C VAL A 401 -20.14 -15.74 -1.38
N GLY A 402 -19.65 -15.31 -2.53
CA GLY A 402 -19.58 -13.92 -2.96
C GLY A 402 -19.12 -13.81 -4.40
N ALA A 403 -18.91 -12.59 -4.91
CA ALA A 403 -18.53 -12.32 -6.30
C ALA A 403 -17.10 -11.77 -6.42
N PRO A 404 -16.06 -12.62 -6.40
CA PRO A 404 -14.70 -12.17 -6.61
C PRO A 404 -14.57 -11.49 -7.99
N PHE A 405 -13.97 -10.30 -8.00
CA PHE A 405 -13.87 -9.43 -9.18
C PHE A 405 -15.21 -9.14 -9.89
N GLY A 406 -16.35 -9.28 -9.19
CA GLY A 406 -17.69 -8.95 -9.70
C GLY A 406 -18.11 -9.75 -10.93
N LEU A 407 -17.52 -10.94 -11.08
CA LEU A 407 -17.93 -11.94 -12.07
C LEU A 407 -19.15 -12.70 -11.53
N GLU A 408 -19.23 -14.00 -11.75
CA GLU A 408 -20.26 -14.86 -11.18
C GLU A 408 -19.99 -15.15 -9.69
N LEU A 409 -21.03 -15.60 -8.97
CA LEU A 409 -20.87 -16.03 -7.58
C LEU A 409 -19.94 -17.24 -7.51
N THR A 410 -18.95 -17.19 -6.63
CA THR A 410 -18.00 -18.28 -6.37
C THR A 410 -18.22 -18.83 -4.96
N ALA A 411 -18.12 -20.15 -4.81
CA ALA A 411 -18.00 -20.82 -3.54
C ALA A 411 -16.54 -21.21 -3.26
N THR A 412 -16.08 -21.00 -2.03
CA THR A 412 -14.80 -21.52 -1.52
C THR A 412 -15.04 -22.14 -0.15
N ASP A 413 -14.23 -23.13 0.25
CA ASP A 413 -14.38 -23.80 1.54
C ASP A 413 -13.12 -23.79 2.39
N GLY A 414 -13.31 -24.00 3.69
CA GLY A 414 -12.27 -23.94 4.71
C GLY A 414 -12.85 -24.27 6.08
N ILE A 415 -12.22 -23.72 7.12
CA ILE A 415 -12.67 -23.87 8.52
C ILE A 415 -12.65 -22.55 9.27
N VAL A 416 -13.36 -22.49 10.40
CA VAL A 416 -13.11 -21.48 11.44
C VAL A 416 -11.74 -21.73 12.06
N SER A 417 -10.80 -20.82 11.85
CA SER A 417 -9.44 -20.92 12.40
C SER A 417 -9.34 -20.30 13.80
N SER A 418 -10.11 -19.26 14.09
CA SER A 418 -10.12 -18.61 15.41
C SER A 418 -11.32 -17.66 15.55
N LYS A 419 -11.58 -17.24 16.79
CA LYS A 419 -12.54 -16.19 17.16
C LYS A 419 -11.75 -14.99 17.67
N ARG A 420 -12.04 -13.78 17.16
CA ARG A 420 -11.27 -12.55 17.46
C ARG A 420 -12.19 -11.40 17.83
N THR A 421 -11.62 -10.39 18.47
CA THR A 421 -12.27 -9.09 18.71
C THR A 421 -11.35 -7.98 18.25
N ARG A 422 -11.85 -7.06 17.44
CA ARG A 422 -11.08 -5.90 16.96
C ARG A 422 -11.97 -4.66 16.97
N ARG A 423 -11.49 -3.57 17.61
CA ARG A 423 -12.23 -2.29 17.71
C ARG A 423 -13.67 -2.45 18.25
N GLY A 424 -13.86 -3.40 19.17
CA GLY A 424 -15.17 -3.66 19.77
C GLY A 424 -16.12 -4.53 18.93
N SER A 425 -15.68 -5.09 17.80
CA SER A 425 -16.49 -6.01 17.00
C SER A 425 -15.91 -7.44 17.01
N LYS A 426 -16.80 -8.43 17.13
CA LYS A 426 -16.49 -9.86 17.00
C LYS A 426 -16.18 -10.21 15.53
N LEU A 427 -15.10 -10.96 15.31
CA LEU A 427 -14.66 -11.41 14.00
C LEU A 427 -14.44 -12.93 13.98
N VAL A 428 -14.90 -13.57 12.91
CA VAL A 428 -14.57 -14.97 12.59
C VAL A 428 -13.30 -14.97 11.74
N GLN A 429 -12.21 -15.53 12.27
CA GLN A 429 -11.00 -15.82 11.50
C GLN A 429 -11.20 -17.18 10.82
N THR A 430 -11.02 -17.24 9.51
CA THR A 430 -11.26 -18.44 8.71
C THR A 430 -10.13 -18.72 7.74
N SER A 431 -9.91 -20.00 7.46
CA SER A 431 -9.02 -20.44 6.39
C SER A 431 -9.68 -20.43 5.01
N THR A 432 -10.99 -20.19 4.96
CA THR A 432 -11.77 -20.15 3.72
C THR A 432 -11.25 -19.04 2.83
N PRO A 433 -10.83 -19.34 1.59
CA PRO A 433 -10.32 -18.33 0.67
C PRO A 433 -11.33 -17.23 0.38
N VAL A 434 -10.94 -15.97 0.53
CA VAL A 434 -11.71 -14.80 0.09
C VAL A 434 -10.81 -13.92 -0.77
N SER A 435 -11.38 -13.24 -1.77
CA SER A 435 -10.61 -12.42 -2.73
C SER A 435 -11.28 -11.05 -2.91
N PRO A 436 -10.60 -10.05 -3.53
CA PRO A 436 -11.23 -8.79 -3.86
C PRO A 436 -12.56 -9.00 -4.60
N GLY A 437 -13.64 -8.36 -4.12
CA GLY A 437 -15.02 -8.56 -4.62
C GLY A 437 -15.87 -9.53 -3.78
N SER A 438 -15.25 -10.44 -3.02
CA SER A 438 -15.95 -11.25 -2.02
C SER A 438 -16.33 -10.46 -0.76
N SER A 439 -15.75 -9.27 -0.54
CA SER A 439 -16.09 -8.39 0.58
C SER A 439 -17.58 -8.03 0.57
N GLY A 440 -18.23 -8.16 1.72
CA GLY A 440 -19.68 -8.07 1.90
C GLY A 440 -20.44 -9.38 1.62
N GLY A 441 -19.76 -10.43 1.18
CA GLY A 441 -20.32 -11.76 0.94
C GLY A 441 -20.54 -12.54 2.23
N GLY A 442 -21.09 -13.75 2.10
CA GLY A 442 -21.45 -14.56 3.27
C GLY A 442 -20.40 -15.62 3.58
N LEU A 443 -20.07 -15.76 4.86
CA LEU A 443 -19.39 -16.93 5.41
C LEU A 443 -20.45 -17.80 6.11
N PHE A 444 -20.58 -19.03 5.65
CA PHE A 444 -21.62 -19.98 6.07
C PHE A 444 -21.03 -21.18 6.79
N ASP A 445 -21.78 -21.74 7.75
CA ASP A 445 -21.46 -23.04 8.33
C ASP A 445 -21.86 -24.20 7.40
N ALA A 446 -21.55 -25.44 7.80
CA ALA A 446 -21.84 -26.65 7.03
C ALA A 446 -23.34 -26.89 6.74
N ARG A 447 -24.26 -26.13 7.35
CA ARG A 447 -25.72 -26.25 7.17
C ARG A 447 -26.30 -25.06 6.38
N GLY A 448 -25.46 -24.11 5.99
CA GLY A 448 -25.83 -22.89 5.28
C GLY A 448 -26.37 -21.79 6.21
N ASN A 449 -26.07 -21.83 7.50
CA ASN A 449 -26.33 -20.69 8.39
C ASN A 449 -25.23 -19.64 8.23
N LEU A 450 -25.61 -18.37 8.16
CA LEU A 450 -24.68 -17.26 8.09
C LEU A 450 -24.01 -17.07 9.45
N ILE A 451 -22.68 -17.17 9.46
CA ILE A 451 -21.85 -16.96 10.66
C ILE A 451 -21.04 -15.67 10.57
N GLY A 452 -20.84 -15.11 9.37
CA GLY A 452 -20.16 -13.83 9.20
C GLY A 452 -20.31 -13.22 7.80
N ILE A 453 -19.98 -11.93 7.71
CA ILE A 453 -19.86 -11.19 6.46
C ILE A 453 -18.37 -11.06 6.12
N THR A 454 -17.94 -11.67 5.02
CA THR A 454 -16.53 -11.67 4.58
C THR A 454 -16.07 -10.24 4.33
N THR A 455 -14.97 -9.81 4.96
CA THR A 455 -14.53 -8.40 4.90
C THR A 455 -13.13 -8.30 4.30
N PHE A 456 -12.10 -8.72 5.03
CA PHE A 456 -10.72 -8.58 4.64
C PHE A 456 -9.98 -9.91 4.78
N GLY A 457 -9.08 -10.17 3.84
CA GLY A 457 -8.01 -11.13 4.02
C GLY A 457 -6.78 -10.41 4.55
N MET A 458 -6.03 -11.02 5.45
CA MET A 458 -4.66 -10.57 5.71
C MET A 458 -3.79 -11.08 4.57
N THR A 459 -3.35 -10.16 3.71
CA THR A 459 -2.38 -10.43 2.63
C THR A 459 -1.06 -11.00 3.16
N THR A 460 -0.81 -10.81 4.46
CA THR A 460 0.40 -11.11 5.22
C THR A 460 0.49 -12.55 5.77
N GLY A 461 -0.53 -13.40 5.53
CA GLY A 461 -0.56 -14.82 5.93
C GLY A 461 -1.44 -15.67 5.00
N GLN A 462 -1.06 -16.93 4.78
CA GLN A 462 -1.86 -17.85 3.96
C GLN A 462 -3.13 -18.26 4.72
N ASN A 463 -4.28 -18.25 4.03
CA ASN A 463 -5.57 -18.63 4.60
C ASN A 463 -5.89 -17.89 5.91
N LEU A 464 -5.52 -16.60 5.99
CA LEU A 464 -5.81 -15.74 7.13
C LEU A 464 -6.88 -14.73 6.74
N ASN A 465 -8.13 -15.21 6.68
CA ASN A 465 -9.26 -14.44 6.22
C ASN A 465 -10.20 -14.11 7.37
N PHE A 466 -10.95 -13.01 7.24
CA PHE A 466 -11.81 -12.53 8.30
C PHE A 466 -13.20 -12.20 7.78
N ALA A 467 -14.18 -12.57 8.59
CA ALA A 467 -15.56 -12.13 8.44
C ALA A 467 -15.98 -11.38 9.71
N VAL A 468 -16.70 -10.28 9.57
CA VAL A 468 -17.41 -9.67 10.70
C VAL A 468 -18.50 -10.64 11.12
N ALA A 469 -18.57 -10.99 12.40
CA ALA A 469 -19.58 -11.94 12.88
C ALA A 469 -20.98 -11.42 12.50
N ALA A 470 -21.84 -12.27 11.94
CA ALA A 470 -23.14 -11.82 11.42
C ALA A 470 -24.06 -11.30 12.55
N GLU A 471 -23.89 -11.82 13.77
CA GLU A 471 -24.53 -11.32 14.99
C GLU A 471 -24.23 -9.83 15.28
N GLU A 472 -23.08 -9.29 14.85
CA GLU A 472 -22.73 -7.87 15.08
C GLU A 472 -23.63 -6.89 14.32
N PHE A 473 -24.40 -7.38 13.34
CA PHE A 473 -25.41 -6.61 12.63
C PHE A 473 -26.79 -6.69 13.28
N VAL A 474 -26.96 -7.48 14.35
CA VAL A 474 -28.22 -7.63 15.09
C VAL A 474 -28.22 -6.67 16.28
N VAL A 475 -29.36 -6.02 16.53
CA VAL A 475 -29.54 -5.16 17.71
C VAL A 475 -29.58 -6.04 18.96
N SER A 476 -28.68 -5.80 19.92
CA SER A 476 -28.72 -6.50 21.22
C SER A 476 -29.95 -6.09 22.03
N GLU A 477 -30.56 -7.01 22.78
CA GLU A 477 -31.70 -6.70 23.66
C GLU A 477 -31.38 -5.57 24.67
N ALA A 478 -30.12 -5.44 25.09
CA ALA A 478 -29.65 -4.36 25.97
C ALA A 478 -29.77 -2.96 25.35
N THR A 479 -29.64 -2.84 24.03
CA THR A 479 -29.77 -1.57 23.31
C THR A 479 -31.24 -1.14 23.15
N GLN A 480 -32.18 -2.08 23.16
CA GLN A 480 -33.61 -1.78 23.06
C GLN A 480 -34.17 -1.15 24.35
N GLN A 481 -33.62 -1.50 25.52
CA GLN A 481 -34.03 -0.90 26.80
C GLN A 481 -33.48 0.53 27.01
N GLN A 482 -32.31 0.85 26.45
CA GLN A 482 -31.74 2.20 26.51
C GLN A 482 -32.35 3.19 25.52
N ALA A 483 -33.01 2.72 24.46
CA ALA A 483 -33.74 3.58 23.52
C ALA A 483 -35.21 3.81 23.93
N ALA A 484 -35.70 3.09 24.94
CA ALA A 484 -37.07 3.17 25.46
C ALA A 484 -37.19 4.01 26.76
N HIS A 485 -36.08 4.57 27.25
CA HIS A 485 -35.99 5.56 28.32
C HIS A 485 -35.38 6.84 27.77
#